data_AF-A0A379GHH8-F1
#
_entry.id   AF-A0A379GHH8-F1
#
_cell.length_a   1.000
_cell.length_b   1.000
_cell.length_c   1.000
_cell.angle_alpha   90.00
_cell.angle_beta   90.00
_cell.angle_gamma   90.00
#
_symmetry.space_group_name_H-M   'P 1'
#
loop_
_entity.id
_entity.type
_entity.pdbx_description
1 polymer ?
#
loop_
_entity_poly.entity_id
_entity_poly.type
_entity_poly.pdbx_seq_one_letter_code
_entity_poly.pdbx_strand_id
1 'polypeptide(L)'
;MSTTDLSLELQDKIKHSITRVSKVIFPTTTNHHSTLFGGTALAWMDEVSFITATRFCRKRLVTVSTEKINFNHPIPSGTIIEFSW
;
A
#
# COMPACT_ATOMS: atom_id res chain seq x y z
N MET A 1 3.03 -33.24 1.65
CA MET A 1 2.52 -32.08 2.42
C MET A 1 1.01 -32.14 2.35
N SER A 2 0.30 -32.14 3.48
CA SER A 2 -1.17 -32.22 3.47
C SER A 2 -1.78 -30.89 3.02
N THR A 3 -3.03 -30.90 2.58
CA THR A 3 -3.78 -29.68 2.22
C THR A 3 -3.85 -28.68 3.38
N THR A 4 -3.83 -29.18 4.62
CA THR A 4 -3.79 -28.37 5.85
C THR A 4 -2.43 -27.72 6.08
N ASP A 5 -1.33 -28.40 5.74
CA ASP A 5 0.02 -27.82 5.88
C ASP A 5 0.24 -26.66 4.91
N LEU A 6 -0.27 -26.81 3.67
CA LEU A 6 -0.18 -25.77 2.65
C LEU A 6 -1.01 -24.53 3.01
N SER A 7 -2.18 -24.73 3.65
CA SER A 7 -3.01 -23.62 4.10
C SER A 7 -2.34 -22.86 5.26
N LEU A 8 -1.70 -23.55 6.20
CA LEU A 8 -0.96 -22.93 7.30
C LEU A 8 0.24 -22.12 6.80
N GLU A 9 1.03 -22.65 5.87
CA GLU A 9 2.16 -21.93 5.27
C GLU A 9 1.70 -20.66 4.54
N LEU A 10 0.60 -20.75 3.78
CA LEU A 10 0.03 -19.58 3.11
C LEU A 10 -0.40 -18.50 4.12
N GLN A 11 -1.07 -18.90 5.20
CA GLN A 11 -1.49 -17.95 6.25
C GLN A 11 -0.29 -17.28 6.92
N ASP A 12 0.78 -18.02 7.19
CA ASP A 12 2.00 -17.45 7.78
C ASP A 12 2.65 -16.42 6.86
N LYS A 13 2.73 -16.73 5.55
CA LYS A 13 3.23 -15.79 4.54
C LYS A 13 2.38 -14.53 4.43
N ILE A 14 1.05 -14.67 4.45
CA ILE A 14 0.13 -13.50 4.45
C ILE A 14 0.43 -12.64 5.68
N LYS A 15 0.44 -13.24 6.88
CA LYS A 15 0.67 -12.53 8.15
C LYS A 15 2.01 -11.79 8.17
N HIS A 16 3.08 -12.43 7.71
CA HIS A 16 4.41 -11.84 7.67
C HIS A 16 4.63 -10.84 6.53
N SER A 17 3.67 -10.73 5.60
CA SER A 17 3.73 -9.78 4.50
C SER A 17 3.04 -8.44 4.78
N ILE A 18 2.16 -8.38 5.79
CA ILE A 18 1.38 -7.18 6.13
C ILE A 18 2.32 -5.97 6.31
N THR A 19 2.00 -4.88 5.63
CA THR A 19 2.79 -3.65 5.66
C THR A 19 1.92 -2.45 5.97
N ARG A 20 2.38 -1.63 6.91
CA ARG A 20 1.75 -0.36 7.27
C ARG A 20 2.75 0.77 7.18
N VAL A 21 2.36 1.86 6.55
CA VAL A 21 3.19 3.07 6.46
C VAL A 21 2.32 4.29 6.72
N SER A 22 2.68 5.06 7.74
CA SER A 22 2.06 6.34 8.03
C SER A 22 2.82 7.48 7.33
N LYS A 23 2.09 8.43 6.77
CA LYS A 23 2.65 9.64 6.12
C LYS A 23 1.95 10.87 6.66
N VAL A 24 2.74 11.92 6.93
CA VAL A 24 2.22 13.27 7.20
C VAL A 24 2.04 13.99 5.86
N ILE A 25 0.92 14.68 5.67
CA ILE A 25 0.63 15.40 4.42
C ILE A 25 1.18 16.81 4.49
N PHE A 26 2.40 16.99 3.99
CA PHE A 26 3.05 18.29 3.88
C PHE A 26 2.56 19.06 2.64
N PRO A 27 2.65 20.40 2.63
CA PRO A 27 2.26 21.23 1.48
C PRO A 27 2.91 20.80 0.16
N THR A 28 4.15 20.31 0.20
CA THR A 28 4.89 19.77 -0.97
C THR A 28 4.26 18.53 -1.59
N THR A 29 3.38 17.84 -0.87
CA THR A 29 2.65 16.65 -1.34
C THR A 29 1.20 16.95 -1.73
N THR A 30 0.78 18.21 -1.58
CA THR A 30 -0.57 18.65 -1.92
C THR A 30 -0.67 19.23 -3.33
N ASN A 31 -1.87 19.21 -3.88
CA ASN A 31 -2.23 19.94 -5.09
C ASN A 31 -2.60 21.41 -4.76
N HIS A 32 -3.00 22.17 -5.79
CA HIS A 32 -3.40 23.57 -5.65
C HIS A 32 -4.67 23.80 -4.79
N HIS A 33 -5.39 22.75 -4.40
CA HIS A 33 -6.52 22.80 -3.46
C HIS A 33 -6.10 22.49 -2.01
N SER A 34 -4.80 22.42 -1.69
CA SER A 34 -4.29 22.08 -0.35
C SER A 34 -4.73 20.69 0.15
N THR A 35 -4.97 19.76 -0.77
CA THR A 35 -5.29 18.36 -0.50
C THR A 35 -4.23 17.46 -1.14
N LEU A 36 -4.01 16.26 -0.59
CA LEU A 36 -3.04 15.30 -1.11
C LEU A 36 -3.23 15.12 -2.61
N PHE A 37 -2.16 15.35 -3.37
CA PHE A 37 -2.19 15.13 -4.79
C PHE A 37 -2.38 13.63 -5.09
N GLY A 38 -3.37 13.30 -5.92
CA GLY A 38 -3.72 11.92 -6.21
C GLY A 38 -2.53 11.10 -6.74
N GLY A 39 -1.70 11.68 -7.61
CA GLY A 39 -0.49 11.02 -8.11
C GLY A 39 0.50 10.65 -7.00
N THR A 40 0.64 11.50 -5.98
CA THR A 40 1.48 11.21 -4.80
C THR A 40 0.90 10.08 -3.95
N ALA A 41 -0.42 10.08 -3.75
CA ALA A 41 -1.09 8.98 -3.05
C ALA A 41 -0.87 7.65 -3.79
N LEU A 42 -1.02 7.64 -5.12
CA LEU A 42 -0.81 6.45 -5.95
C LEU A 42 0.64 5.93 -5.89
N ALA A 43 1.62 6.84 -5.90
CA ALA A 43 3.02 6.47 -5.76
C ALA A 43 3.30 5.76 -4.41
N TRP A 44 2.75 6.28 -3.31
CA TRP A 44 2.87 5.64 -2.00
C TRP A 44 2.09 4.32 -1.91
N MET A 45 0.92 4.23 -2.54
CA MET A 45 0.16 2.97 -2.62
C MET A 45 0.98 1.86 -3.30
N ASP A 46 1.58 2.16 -4.47
CA ASP A 46 2.43 1.22 -5.21
C ASP A 46 3.66 0.83 -4.38
N GLU A 47 4.35 1.80 -3.75
CA GLU A 47 5.50 1.56 -2.87
C GLU A 47 5.18 0.56 -1.75
N VAL A 48 4.08 0.77 -1.01
CA VAL A 48 3.72 -0.09 0.13
C VAL A 48 3.25 -1.47 -0.36
N SER A 49 2.50 -1.52 -1.46
CA SER A 49 2.09 -2.79 -2.08
C SER A 49 3.28 -3.62 -2.56
N PHE A 50 4.31 -2.98 -3.12
CA PHE A 50 5.55 -3.62 -3.56
C PHE A 50 6.31 -4.23 -2.38
N ILE A 51 6.38 -3.53 -1.24
CA ILE A 51 6.98 -4.04 0.00
C ILE A 51 6.21 -5.28 0.49
N THR A 52 4.88 -5.22 0.57
CA THR A 52 4.03 -6.37 0.95
C THR A 52 4.24 -7.56 0.02
N ALA A 53 4.17 -7.35 -1.30
CA ALA A 53 4.35 -8.41 -2.28
C ALA A 53 5.75 -9.02 -2.24
N THR A 54 6.79 -8.22 -2.06
CA THR A 54 8.19 -8.70 -1.92
C THR A 54 8.34 -9.57 -0.67
N ARG A 55 7.75 -9.17 0.46
CA ARG A 55 7.77 -9.95 1.71
C ARG A 55 7.03 -11.27 1.57
N PHE A 56 5.90 -11.27 0.85
CA PHE A 56 5.09 -12.47 0.60
C PHE A 56 5.79 -13.45 -0.35
N CYS A 57 6.29 -12.98 -1.49
CA CYS A 57 6.75 -13.85 -2.57
C CYS A 57 8.24 -14.19 -2.50
N ARG A 58 9.06 -13.33 -1.87
CA ARG A 58 10.53 -13.44 -1.80
C ARG A 58 11.20 -13.60 -3.17
N LYS A 59 10.68 -12.91 -4.18
CA LYS A 59 11.14 -12.95 -5.58
C LYS A 59 11.18 -11.54 -6.18
N ARG A 60 11.80 -11.40 -7.35
CA ARG A 60 11.67 -10.20 -8.17
C ARG A 60 10.24 -10.11 -8.72
N LEU A 61 9.64 -8.93 -8.64
CA LEU A 61 8.31 -8.65 -9.16
C LEU A 61 8.26 -7.25 -9.77
N VAL A 62 7.19 -6.99 -10.52
CA VAL A 62 6.83 -5.68 -11.07
C VAL A 62 5.32 -5.53 -10.98
N THR A 63 4.83 -4.29 -10.88
CA THR A 63 3.40 -4.00 -10.94
C THR A 63 2.94 -4.11 -12.39
N VAL A 64 2.00 -5.01 -12.67
CA VAL A 64 1.44 -5.21 -14.04
C VAL A 64 0.26 -4.28 -14.28
N SER A 65 -0.62 -4.16 -13.29
CA SER A 65 -1.81 -3.33 -13.35
C SER A 65 -2.27 -2.95 -11.94
N THR A 66 -3.12 -1.93 -11.87
CA THR A 66 -3.92 -1.61 -10.71
C THR A 66 -5.39 -1.73 -11.09
N GLU A 67 -6.22 -2.19 -10.16
CA GLU A 67 -7.67 -2.09 -10.29
C GLU A 67 -8.13 -0.62 -10.12
N LYS A 68 -9.45 -0.39 -10.24
CA LYS A 68 -10.03 0.95 -10.02
C LYS A 68 -9.72 1.46 -8.61
N ILE A 69 -9.14 2.66 -8.53
CA ILE A 69 -8.90 3.37 -7.28
C ILE A 69 -9.94 4.47 -7.11
N ASN A 70 -10.60 4.51 -5.95
CA ASN A 70 -11.64 5.49 -5.64
C ASN A 70 -11.15 6.45 -4.56
N PHE A 71 -11.07 7.75 -4.88
CA PHE A 71 -10.80 8.81 -3.91
C PHE A 71 -12.12 9.33 -3.34
N ASN A 72 -12.59 8.71 -2.26
CA ASN A 72 -13.90 9.02 -1.67
C ASN A 72 -13.92 10.34 -0.89
N HIS A 73 -12.78 10.76 -0.35
CA HIS A 73 -12.65 11.97 0.46
C HIS A 73 -11.34 12.70 0.16
N PRO A 74 -11.33 14.05 0.15
CA PRO A 74 -10.09 14.82 0.10
C PRO A 74 -9.29 14.61 1.39
N ILE A 75 -7.96 14.63 1.28
CA ILE A 75 -7.04 14.50 2.43
C ILE A 75 -6.30 15.83 2.60
N PRO A 76 -6.66 16.69 3.56
CA PRO A 76 -6.06 18.01 3.74
C PRO A 76 -4.57 17.98 4.13
N SER A 77 -3.84 19.07 3.87
CA SER A 77 -2.51 19.25 4.48
C SER A 77 -2.60 19.27 6.00
N GLY A 78 -1.55 18.79 6.67
CA GLY A 78 -1.47 18.72 8.13
C GLY A 78 -2.13 17.47 8.73
N THR A 79 -2.75 16.61 7.93
CA THR A 79 -3.26 15.32 8.41
C THR A 79 -2.21 14.22 8.35
N ILE A 80 -2.50 13.10 9.03
CA ILE A 80 -1.76 11.84 8.91
C ILE A 80 -2.66 10.84 8.22
N ILE A 81 -2.10 10.08 7.29
CA ILE A 81 -2.76 8.91 6.69
C ILE A 81 -1.92 7.67 6.92
N GLU A 82 -2.56 6.51 6.93
CA GLU A 82 -1.90 5.21 6.94
C GLU A 82 -2.30 4.42 5.70
N PHE A 83 -1.30 3.89 5.01
CA PHE A 83 -1.49 2.86 3.99
C PHE A 83 -1.33 1.50 4.66
N SER A 84 -2.34 0.63 4.53
CA SER A 84 -2.37 -0.73 5.07
C SER A 84 -2.57 -1.72 3.93
N TRP A 85 -1.65 -2.68 3.77
CA TRP A 85 -1.68 -3.75 2.75
C TRP A 85 -1.39 -5.10 3.38
#